data_AF-A0A959NT03-F1
#
_entry.id   AF-A0A959NT03-F1
#
_cell.length_a   1.000
_cell.length_b   1.000
_cell.length_c   1.000
_cell.angle_alpha   90.00
_cell.angle_beta   90.00
_cell.angle_gamma   90.00
#
_symmetry.space_group_name_H-M   'P 1'
#
loop_
_entity.id
_entity.type
_entity.pdbx_description
1 polymer ?
#
loop_
_entity_poly.entity_id
_entity_poly.type
_entity_poly.pdbx_seq_one_letter_code
_entity_poly.pdbx_strand_id
1 'polypeptide(L)'
;MDCHSEERLIRMKLEGIEEIQNLEFDISNRKLTVIHKNNGDIITQQLNELNFDSKLIETAEYNEIRLPENALVNRNEMKVLVIVLIINAVFFAIEMTFGWISKSMGLVADSLDMFADASVYGLSIFAVGKAVTSKKNIAKFSGYIQLGLAVFGFMEVLRRFLGFGELPDYKTMMIVAGFAFIANMICLYLLQKQKSSEAHMKASMIFTSNDIVVNLGVIAAGFLVNLLSSNKPDLIIGSIVFIVVARGAFRILKIAK
;
A
#
# COMPACT_ATOMS: atom_id res chain seq x y z
N MET A 1 19.31 5.57 -23.14
CA MET A 1 18.30 5.18 -22.14
C MET A 1 18.89 5.28 -20.75
N ASP A 2 18.92 6.51 -20.21
CA ASP A 2 19.63 6.85 -18.98
C ASP A 2 18.71 7.21 -17.82
N CYS A 3 17.39 7.30 -18.05
CA CYS A 3 16.44 7.67 -17.02
C CYS A 3 15.00 7.17 -17.28
N HIS A 4 14.17 7.13 -16.22
CA HIS A 4 12.74 6.78 -16.29
C HIS A 4 11.92 7.68 -17.24
N SER A 5 12.40 8.89 -17.54
CA SER A 5 11.74 9.78 -18.51
C SER A 5 11.88 9.27 -19.95
N GLU A 6 13.04 8.70 -20.31
CA GLU A 6 13.28 8.10 -21.64
C GLU A 6 12.51 6.79 -21.81
N GLU A 7 12.42 5.98 -20.75
CA GLU A 7 11.55 4.78 -20.74
C GLU A 7 10.10 5.15 -21.08
N ARG A 8 9.57 6.21 -20.44
CA ARG A 8 8.21 6.66 -20.69
C ARG A 8 7.99 7.13 -22.12
N LEU A 9 8.96 7.83 -22.72
CA LEU A 9 8.90 8.27 -24.11
C LEU A 9 8.88 7.09 -25.07
N ILE A 10 9.70 6.07 -24.81
CA ILE A 10 9.71 4.83 -25.59
C ILE A 10 8.36 4.11 -25.48
N ARG A 11 7.81 3.97 -24.27
CA ARG A 11 6.50 3.35 -24.06
C ARG A 11 5.41 4.10 -24.84
N MET A 12 5.38 5.43 -24.76
CA MET A 12 4.39 6.25 -25.48
C MET A 12 4.53 6.15 -27.00
N LYS A 13 5.76 6.05 -27.51
CA LYS A 13 6.01 5.94 -28.96
C LYS A 13 5.53 4.59 -29.52
N LEU A 14 5.70 3.53 -28.72
CA LEU A 14 5.27 2.18 -29.07
C LEU A 14 3.81 1.88 -28.68
N GLU A 15 3.15 2.80 -27.96
CA GLU A 15 1.74 2.74 -27.55
C GLU A 15 0.83 2.93 -28.78
N GLY A 16 0.60 1.84 -29.52
CA GLY A 16 -0.18 1.84 -30.76
C GLY A 16 0.15 0.69 -31.71
N ILE A 17 1.24 -0.04 -31.45
CA ILE A 17 1.61 -1.24 -32.22
C ILE A 17 0.98 -2.45 -31.52
N GLU A 18 -0.15 -2.94 -32.07
CA GLU A 18 -0.93 -4.04 -31.48
C GLU A 18 -0.16 -5.36 -31.43
N GLU A 19 0.86 -5.52 -32.28
CA GLU A 19 1.66 -6.74 -32.34
C GLU A 19 2.72 -6.84 -31.24
N ILE A 20 2.95 -5.77 -30.45
CA ILE A 20 3.84 -5.80 -29.29
C ILE A 20 3.14 -6.51 -28.13
N GLN A 21 3.74 -7.58 -27.64
CA GLN A 21 3.25 -8.34 -26.49
C GLN A 21 3.87 -7.87 -25.19
N ASN A 22 5.15 -7.47 -25.21
CA ASN A 22 5.86 -7.03 -24.01
C ASN A 22 7.03 -6.10 -24.34
N LEU A 23 7.36 -5.22 -23.39
CA LEU A 23 8.54 -4.34 -23.41
C LEU A 23 9.31 -4.51 -22.09
N GLU A 24 10.55 -4.98 -22.19
CA GLU A 24 11.45 -5.11 -21.05
C GLU A 24 12.58 -4.09 -21.15
N PHE A 25 12.73 -3.32 -20.09
CA PHE A 25 13.71 -2.26 -20.00
C PHE A 25 14.77 -2.65 -18.97
N ASP A 26 16.01 -2.77 -19.42
CA ASP A 26 17.19 -2.89 -18.57
C ASP A 26 17.94 -1.56 -18.62
N ILE A 27 17.59 -0.66 -17.68
CA ILE A 27 18.16 0.69 -17.58
C ILE A 27 19.66 0.62 -17.28
N SER A 28 20.09 -0.30 -16.42
CA SER A 28 21.49 -0.48 -16.03
C SER A 28 22.39 -0.81 -17.22
N ASN A 29 21.90 -1.64 -18.15
CA ASN A 29 22.64 -2.04 -19.34
C ASN A 29 22.21 -1.28 -20.61
N ARG A 30 21.30 -0.30 -20.50
CA ARG A 30 20.73 0.47 -21.62
C ARG A 30 20.12 -0.42 -22.71
N LYS A 31 19.46 -1.52 -22.33
CA LYS A 31 18.83 -2.46 -23.27
C LYS A 31 17.31 -2.40 -23.20
N LEU A 32 16.69 -2.52 -24.37
CA LEU A 32 15.26 -2.70 -24.55
C LEU A 32 15.06 -4.03 -25.28
N THR A 33 14.30 -4.94 -24.68
CA THR A 33 13.83 -6.16 -25.33
C THR A 33 12.35 -5.99 -25.68
N VAL A 34 12.02 -6.13 -26.96
CA VAL A 34 10.65 -6.02 -27.46
C VAL A 34 10.18 -7.39 -27.92
N ILE A 35 9.13 -7.92 -27.29
CA ILE A 35 8.48 -9.16 -27.72
C ILE A 35 7.33 -8.77 -28.64
N HIS A 36 7.35 -9.21 -29.90
CA HIS A 36 6.36 -8.82 -30.90
C HIS A 36 6.02 -9.96 -31.86
N LYS A 37 4.90 -9.83 -32.59
CA LYS A 37 4.52 -10.70 -33.73
C LYS A 37 4.82 -9.99 -35.05
N ASN A 38 5.77 -10.50 -35.84
CA ASN A 38 6.03 -10.12 -37.25
C ASN A 38 6.20 -8.63 -37.64
N ASN A 39 6.67 -7.73 -36.76
CA ASN A 39 6.84 -6.29 -37.06
C ASN A 39 8.14 -5.65 -36.53
N GLY A 40 9.27 -6.38 -36.59
CA GLY A 40 10.56 -5.89 -36.05
C GLY A 40 11.05 -4.58 -36.69
N ASP A 41 10.80 -4.41 -38.00
CA ASP A 41 11.25 -3.25 -38.76
C ASP A 41 10.51 -1.96 -38.35
N ILE A 42 9.18 -2.04 -38.16
CA ILE A 42 8.35 -0.90 -37.75
C ILE A 42 8.73 -0.42 -36.35
N ILE A 43 8.97 -1.37 -35.44
CA ILE A 43 9.41 -1.07 -34.07
C ILE A 43 10.78 -0.38 -34.09
N THR A 44 11.72 -0.91 -34.88
CA THR A 44 13.06 -0.33 -35.02
C THR A 44 13.00 1.08 -35.60
N GLN A 45 12.15 1.33 -36.61
CA GLN A 45 11.94 2.66 -37.18
C GLN A 45 11.38 3.65 -36.16
N GLN A 46 10.33 3.26 -35.43
CA GLN A 46 9.69 4.09 -34.40
C GLN A 46 10.66 4.46 -33.28
N LEU A 47 11.54 3.54 -32.89
CA LEU A 47 12.58 3.78 -31.89
C LEU A 47 13.66 4.74 -32.42
N ASN A 48 14.09 4.59 -33.67
CA ASN A 48 15.08 5.49 -34.27
C ASN A 48 14.57 6.94 -34.38
N GLU A 49 13.27 7.14 -34.59
CA GLU A 49 12.66 8.49 -34.61
C GLU A 49 12.76 9.23 -33.27
N LEU A 50 13.00 8.53 -32.15
CA LEU A 50 13.21 9.16 -30.86
C LEU A 50 14.60 9.79 -30.71
N ASN A 51 15.52 9.55 -31.66
CA ASN A 51 16.89 10.07 -31.65
C ASN A 51 17.66 9.76 -30.36
N PHE A 52 17.47 8.55 -29.80
CA PHE A 52 18.19 8.05 -28.62
C PHE A 52 19.44 7.22 -28.97
N ASP A 53 19.97 7.37 -30.19
CA ASP A 53 21.08 6.58 -30.72
C ASP A 53 20.84 5.06 -30.61
N SER A 54 19.59 4.62 -30.83
CA SER A 54 19.21 3.21 -30.76
C SER A 54 19.88 2.40 -31.86
N LYS A 55 20.33 1.19 -31.51
CA LYS A 55 20.87 0.22 -32.46
C LYS A 55 20.26 -1.15 -32.20
N LEU A 56 19.81 -1.81 -33.27
CA LEU A 56 19.36 -3.19 -33.19
C LEU A 56 20.56 -4.10 -32.87
N ILE A 57 20.48 -4.83 -31.75
CA ILE A 57 21.54 -5.73 -31.29
C ILE A 57 21.36 -7.12 -31.90
N GLU A 58 20.15 -7.68 -31.79
CA GLU A 58 19.84 -9.05 -32.18
C GLU A 58 18.34 -9.19 -32.46
N THR A 59 17.98 -10.13 -33.32
CA THR A 59 16.61 -10.59 -33.54
C THR A 59 16.61 -12.11 -33.54
N ALA A 60 15.82 -12.72 -32.66
CA ALA A 60 15.77 -14.17 -32.49
C ALA A 60 14.30 -14.63 -32.42
N GLU A 61 14.04 -15.86 -32.90
CA GLU A 61 12.73 -16.48 -32.73
C GLU A 61 12.46 -16.77 -31.26
N TYR A 62 11.34 -16.27 -30.76
CA TYR A 62 10.91 -16.48 -29.39
C TYR A 62 10.23 -17.86 -29.27
N ASN A 63 11.02 -18.92 -29.05
CA ASN A 63 10.51 -20.27 -28.77
C ASN A 63 10.24 -20.46 -27.26
N GLU A 64 8.97 -20.74 -26.94
CA GLU A 64 8.40 -21.12 -25.63
C GLU A 64 8.78 -20.30 -24.38
N ILE A 65 7.84 -19.43 -24.00
CA ILE A 65 7.40 -19.04 -22.64
C ILE A 65 8.47 -19.16 -21.53
N ARG A 66 9.56 -18.40 -21.65
CA ARG A 66 10.12 -17.79 -20.44
C ARG A 66 9.31 -16.55 -20.17
N LEU A 67 8.33 -16.66 -19.27
CA LEU A 67 7.83 -15.46 -18.59
C LEU A 67 9.08 -14.72 -18.10
N PRO A 68 9.26 -13.45 -18.48
CA PRO A 68 10.44 -12.70 -18.09
C PRO A 68 10.62 -12.87 -16.60
N GLU A 69 11.84 -13.09 -16.12
CA GLU A 69 12.09 -13.28 -14.68
C GLU A 69 11.43 -12.13 -13.88
N ASN A 70 11.48 -10.92 -14.44
CA ASN A 70 10.81 -9.71 -13.97
C ASN A 70 9.27 -9.82 -13.95
N ALA A 71 8.64 -10.49 -14.91
CA ALA A 71 7.19 -10.70 -14.93
C ALA A 71 6.73 -11.72 -13.88
N LEU A 72 7.54 -12.74 -13.58
CA LEU A 72 7.29 -13.69 -12.49
C LEU A 72 7.49 -13.02 -11.11
N VAL A 73 8.55 -12.22 -10.97
CA VAL A 73 8.83 -11.38 -9.79
C VAL A 73 7.67 -10.42 -9.54
N ASN A 74 7.24 -9.66 -10.55
CA ASN A 74 6.10 -8.75 -10.45
C ASN A 74 4.78 -9.47 -10.08
N ARG A 75 4.55 -10.68 -10.60
CA ARG A 75 3.37 -11.48 -10.21
C ARG A 75 3.43 -11.95 -8.76
N ASN A 76 4.60 -12.35 -8.26
CA ASN A 76 4.75 -12.80 -6.88
C ASN A 76 4.67 -11.62 -5.90
N GLU A 77 5.27 -10.48 -6.22
CA GLU A 77 5.10 -9.23 -5.46
C GLU A 77 3.63 -8.83 -5.38
N MET A 78 2.93 -8.86 -6.52
CA MET A 78 1.50 -8.55 -6.55
C MET A 78 0.68 -9.53 -5.71
N LYS A 79 0.97 -10.82 -5.75
CA LYS A 79 0.30 -11.81 -4.88
C LYS A 79 0.53 -11.49 -3.40
N VAL A 80 1.75 -11.17 -3.01
CA VAL A 80 2.07 -10.82 -1.61
C VAL A 80 1.35 -9.54 -1.19
N LEU A 81 1.34 -8.50 -2.02
CA LEU A 81 0.60 -7.27 -1.72
C LEU A 81 -0.90 -7.50 -1.58
N VAL A 82 -1.49 -8.37 -2.41
CA VAL A 82 -2.90 -8.76 -2.27
C VAL A 82 -3.14 -9.50 -0.95
N ILE A 83 -2.23 -10.39 -0.56
CA ILE A 83 -2.33 -11.09 0.74
C ILE A 83 -2.28 -10.07 1.89
N VAL A 84 -1.31 -9.14 1.88
CA VAL A 84 -1.17 -8.10 2.90
C VAL A 84 -2.41 -7.19 2.94
N LEU A 85 -2.92 -6.78 1.77
CA LEU A 85 -4.17 -6.01 1.65
C LEU A 85 -5.33 -6.73 2.33
N ILE A 86 -5.52 -8.02 2.03
CA ILE A 86 -6.63 -8.81 2.58
C ILE A 86 -6.49 -8.93 4.10
N ILE A 87 -5.28 -9.19 4.60
CA ILE A 87 -5.01 -9.26 6.04
C ILE A 87 -5.37 -7.93 6.71
N ASN A 88 -4.88 -6.80 6.21
CA ASN A 88 -5.20 -5.48 6.76
C ASN A 88 -6.70 -5.17 6.70
N ALA A 89 -7.39 -5.54 5.62
CA ALA A 89 -8.83 -5.35 5.50
C ALA A 89 -9.63 -6.19 6.51
N VAL A 90 -9.20 -7.43 6.75
CA VAL A 90 -9.82 -8.32 7.76
C VAL A 90 -9.58 -7.78 9.16
N PHE A 91 -8.35 -7.38 9.48
CA PHE A 91 -8.03 -6.84 10.80
C PHE A 91 -8.69 -5.48 11.04
N PHE A 92 -8.81 -4.61 10.03
CA PHE A 92 -9.65 -3.41 10.12
C PHE A 92 -11.06 -3.74 10.65
N ALA A 93 -11.72 -4.75 10.08
CA ALA A 93 -13.07 -5.11 10.51
C ALA A 93 -13.09 -5.68 11.94
N ILE A 94 -12.12 -6.54 12.28
CA ILE A 94 -12.00 -7.13 13.62
C ILE A 94 -11.73 -6.03 14.65
N GLU A 95 -10.70 -5.21 14.46
CA GLU A 95 -10.27 -4.17 15.39
C GLU A 95 -11.28 -3.04 15.53
N MET A 96 -11.97 -2.65 14.45
CA MET A 96 -13.06 -1.69 14.53
C MET A 96 -14.20 -2.23 15.41
N THR A 97 -14.60 -3.49 15.16
CA THR A 97 -15.69 -4.13 15.90
C THR A 97 -15.34 -4.31 17.37
N PHE A 98 -14.19 -4.91 17.65
CA PHE A 98 -13.76 -5.15 19.03
C PHE A 98 -13.27 -3.90 19.73
N GLY A 99 -12.76 -2.89 19.02
CA GLY A 99 -12.43 -1.58 19.57
C GLY A 99 -13.68 -0.85 20.06
N TRP A 100 -14.79 -0.94 19.31
CA TRP A 100 -16.07 -0.42 19.76
C TRP A 100 -16.62 -1.18 20.97
N ILE A 101 -16.64 -2.52 20.92
CA ILE A 101 -17.16 -3.38 22.01
C ILE A 101 -16.34 -3.20 23.30
N SER A 102 -15.01 -3.20 23.18
CA SER A 102 -14.09 -3.04 24.31
C SER A 102 -13.93 -1.58 24.74
N LYS A 103 -14.54 -0.63 24.02
CA LYS A 103 -14.39 0.82 24.26
C LYS A 103 -12.93 1.30 24.18
N SER A 104 -12.06 0.59 23.45
CA SER A 104 -10.67 1.00 23.22
C SER A 104 -10.56 1.93 22.02
N MET A 105 -10.12 3.17 22.26
CA MET A 105 -9.82 4.12 21.19
C MET A 105 -8.49 3.81 20.50
N GLY A 106 -7.57 3.11 21.17
CA GLY A 106 -6.35 2.57 20.56
C GLY A 106 -6.68 1.60 19.42
N LEU A 107 -7.52 0.59 19.67
CA LEU A 107 -7.96 -0.37 18.64
C LEU A 107 -8.75 0.30 17.52
N VAL A 108 -9.65 1.24 17.85
CA VAL A 108 -10.40 1.98 16.82
C VAL A 108 -9.44 2.77 15.94
N ALA A 109 -8.44 3.43 16.53
CA ALA A 109 -7.47 4.20 15.76
C ALA A 109 -6.59 3.30 14.87
N ASP A 110 -6.09 2.17 15.39
CA ASP A 110 -5.30 1.19 14.62
C ASP A 110 -6.09 0.65 13.43
N SER A 111 -7.36 0.30 13.66
CA SER A 111 -8.24 -0.16 12.58
C SER A 111 -8.40 0.86 11.45
N LEU A 112 -8.48 2.16 11.77
CA LEU A 112 -8.57 3.19 10.74
C LEU A 112 -7.27 3.38 9.97
N ASP A 113 -6.11 3.14 10.60
CA ASP A 113 -4.81 3.15 9.92
C ASP A 113 -4.72 1.97 8.94
N MET A 114 -5.12 0.78 9.37
CA MET A 114 -5.23 -0.39 8.48
C MET A 114 -6.19 -0.15 7.31
N PHE A 115 -7.31 0.54 7.55
CA PHE A 115 -8.22 0.96 6.48
C PHE A 115 -7.57 1.98 5.53
N ALA A 116 -6.76 2.89 6.06
CA ALA A 116 -6.01 3.85 5.27
C ALA A 116 -5.04 3.15 4.32
N ASP A 117 -4.24 2.24 4.84
CA ASP A 117 -3.28 1.45 4.08
C ASP A 117 -3.96 0.55 3.04
N ALA A 118 -5.02 -0.17 3.46
CA ALA A 118 -5.79 -1.01 2.56
C ALA A 118 -6.40 -0.20 1.40
N SER A 119 -6.86 1.03 1.67
CA SER A 119 -7.36 1.92 0.62
C SER A 119 -6.27 2.33 -0.36
N VAL A 120 -5.06 2.67 0.13
CA VAL A 120 -3.92 3.05 -0.71
C VAL A 120 -3.48 1.88 -1.61
N TYR A 121 -3.41 0.67 -1.07
CA TYR A 121 -3.10 -0.53 -1.87
C TYR A 121 -4.21 -0.87 -2.85
N GLY A 122 -5.47 -0.87 -2.40
CA GLY A 122 -6.63 -1.13 -3.25
C GLY A 122 -6.70 -0.16 -4.43
N LEU A 123 -6.43 1.12 -4.19
CA LEU A 123 -6.32 2.14 -5.23
C LEU A 123 -5.15 1.86 -6.19
N SER A 124 -4.00 1.43 -5.68
CA SER A 124 -2.81 1.11 -6.48
C SER A 124 -3.06 -0.09 -7.42
N ILE A 125 -3.75 -1.11 -6.93
CA ILE A 125 -4.13 -2.31 -7.70
C ILE A 125 -5.21 -1.97 -8.74
N PHE A 126 -6.26 -1.27 -8.31
CA PHE A 126 -7.36 -0.86 -9.17
C PHE A 126 -6.93 0.18 -10.22
N ALA A 127 -5.82 0.88 -10.00
CA ALA A 127 -5.21 1.79 -10.96
C ALA A 127 -4.58 1.06 -12.16
N VAL A 128 -4.29 -0.24 -12.06
CA VAL A 128 -3.80 -1.06 -13.18
C VAL A 128 -4.99 -1.42 -14.08
N GLY A 129 -5.27 -0.60 -15.11
CA GLY A 129 -6.25 -0.91 -16.17
C GLY A 129 -7.45 0.02 -16.34
N LYS A 130 -7.57 1.12 -15.58
CA LYS A 130 -8.65 2.13 -15.78
C LYS A 130 -8.12 3.51 -16.16
N ALA A 131 -8.98 4.33 -16.78
CA ALA A 131 -8.69 5.71 -17.17
C ALA A 131 -8.31 6.59 -15.95
N VAL A 132 -7.35 7.49 -16.13
CA VAL A 132 -6.74 8.33 -15.08
C VAL A 132 -7.77 9.15 -14.28
N THR A 133 -8.86 9.59 -14.91
CA THR A 133 -9.90 10.43 -14.29
C THR A 133 -10.73 9.70 -13.22
N SER A 134 -11.05 8.42 -13.43
CA SER A 134 -11.77 7.61 -12.43
C SER A 134 -10.92 7.34 -11.19
N LYS A 135 -9.57 7.32 -11.32
CA LYS A 135 -8.63 7.10 -10.22
C LYS A 135 -8.66 8.24 -9.20
N LYS A 136 -8.73 9.48 -9.70
CA LYS A 136 -8.72 10.70 -8.89
C LYS A 136 -9.95 10.82 -7.99
N ASN A 137 -11.13 10.51 -8.52
CA ASN A 137 -12.38 10.61 -7.75
C ASN A 137 -12.49 9.54 -6.64
N ILE A 138 -12.04 8.31 -6.90
CA ILE A 138 -12.06 7.24 -5.89
C ILE A 138 -11.05 7.53 -4.78
N ALA A 139 -9.85 8.01 -5.13
CA ALA A 139 -8.85 8.43 -4.14
C ALA A 139 -9.35 9.61 -3.28
N LYS A 140 -10.01 10.60 -3.88
CA LYS A 140 -10.66 11.69 -3.13
C LYS A 140 -11.72 11.17 -2.18
N PHE A 141 -12.61 10.29 -2.65
CA PHE A 141 -13.70 9.75 -1.84
C PHE A 141 -13.18 8.97 -0.63
N SER A 142 -12.19 8.08 -0.85
CA SER A 142 -11.52 7.34 0.22
C SER A 142 -10.84 8.28 1.23
N GLY A 143 -10.11 9.30 0.75
CA GLY A 143 -9.47 10.28 1.62
C GLY A 143 -10.46 11.09 2.46
N TYR A 144 -11.63 11.46 1.92
CA TYR A 144 -12.67 12.15 2.68
C TYR A 144 -13.31 11.25 3.75
N ILE A 145 -13.58 9.99 3.44
CA ILE A 145 -14.08 9.01 4.43
C ILE A 145 -13.08 8.87 5.57
N GLN A 146 -11.80 8.65 5.26
CA GLN A 146 -10.76 8.48 6.27
C GLN A 146 -10.60 9.73 7.14
N LEU A 147 -10.60 10.92 6.54
CA LEU A 147 -10.53 12.16 7.29
C LEU A 147 -11.75 12.35 8.20
N GLY A 148 -12.95 12.05 7.71
CA GLY A 148 -14.18 12.11 8.50
C GLY A 148 -14.14 11.15 9.70
N LEU A 149 -13.72 9.90 9.49
CA LEU A 149 -13.59 8.90 10.55
C LEU A 149 -12.51 9.29 11.56
N ALA A 150 -11.36 9.81 11.11
CA ALA A 150 -10.29 10.25 11.99
C ALA A 150 -10.70 11.45 12.85
N VAL A 151 -11.40 12.44 12.28
CA VAL A 151 -11.92 13.60 13.02
C VAL A 151 -12.97 13.15 14.04
N PHE A 152 -13.92 12.30 13.64
CA PHE A 152 -14.93 11.77 14.55
C PHE A 152 -14.33 10.97 15.70
N GLY A 153 -13.39 10.06 15.40
CA GLY A 153 -12.66 9.28 16.39
C GLY A 153 -11.85 10.17 17.34
N PHE A 154 -11.17 11.19 16.83
CA PHE A 154 -10.41 12.11 17.65
C PHE A 154 -11.30 12.98 18.56
N MET A 155 -12.46 13.43 18.07
CA MET A 155 -13.47 14.12 18.89
C MET A 155 -13.95 13.22 20.04
N GLU A 156 -14.17 11.94 19.78
CA GLU A 156 -14.54 10.96 20.80
C GLU A 156 -13.41 10.77 21.84
N VAL A 157 -12.14 10.74 21.41
CA VAL A 157 -10.99 10.71 22.32
C VAL A 157 -10.98 11.93 23.24
N LEU A 158 -11.18 13.14 22.70
CA LEU A 158 -11.25 14.37 23.51
C LEU A 158 -12.41 14.34 24.50
N ARG A 159 -13.60 13.89 24.06
CA ARG A 159 -14.77 13.74 24.94
C ARG A 159 -14.48 12.81 26.12
N ARG A 160 -13.79 11.69 25.87
CA ARG A 160 -13.41 10.72 26.92
C ARG A 160 -12.32 11.25 27.84
N PHE A 161 -11.36 12.03 27.32
CA PHE A 161 -10.35 12.71 28.13
C PHE A 161 -10.95 13.70 29.13
N LEU A 162 -12.07 14.33 28.79
CA LEU A 162 -12.78 15.28 29.66
C LEU A 162 -13.63 14.62 30.76
N GLY A 163 -13.54 13.30 30.93
CA GLY A 163 -14.14 12.57 32.06
C GLY A 163 -15.44 11.82 31.75
N PHE A 164 -15.91 11.84 30.50
CA PHE A 164 -17.12 11.12 30.07
C PHE A 164 -16.83 9.70 29.55
N GLY A 165 -15.58 9.24 29.65
CA GLY A 165 -15.14 7.96 29.10
C GLY A 165 -15.14 6.82 30.10
N GLU A 166 -15.60 5.65 29.67
CA GLU A 166 -15.48 4.41 30.44
C GLU A 166 -14.08 3.80 30.33
N LEU A 167 -13.81 2.83 31.21
CA LEU A 167 -12.60 2.01 31.16
C LEU A 167 -12.70 1.02 30.00
N PRO A 168 -11.69 0.92 29.13
CA PRO A 168 -11.70 -0.09 28.09
C PRO A 168 -11.52 -1.48 28.70
N ASP A 169 -12.12 -2.49 28.07
CA ASP A 169 -11.85 -3.90 28.38
C ASP A 169 -10.44 -4.23 27.90
N TYR A 170 -9.49 -4.08 28.81
CA TYR A 170 -8.07 -4.29 28.55
C TYR A 170 -7.77 -5.72 28.07
N LYS A 171 -8.55 -6.74 28.44
CA LYS A 171 -8.31 -8.12 28.01
C LYS A 171 -8.62 -8.27 26.54
N THR A 172 -9.81 -7.84 26.12
CA THR A 172 -10.20 -7.84 24.70
C THR A 172 -9.24 -6.98 23.88
N MET A 173 -8.90 -5.79 24.38
CA MET A 173 -7.95 -4.88 23.75
C MET A 173 -6.60 -5.56 23.46
N MET A 174 -5.98 -6.18 24.48
CA MET A 174 -4.68 -6.83 24.34
C MET A 174 -4.72 -8.09 23.47
N ILE A 175 -5.80 -8.89 23.56
CA ILE A 175 -5.93 -10.12 22.77
C ILE A 175 -6.04 -9.77 21.29
N VAL A 176 -6.88 -8.79 20.94
CA VAL A 176 -7.11 -8.39 19.55
C VAL A 176 -5.85 -7.75 18.96
N ALA A 177 -5.23 -6.80 19.66
CA ALA A 177 -3.96 -6.21 19.24
C ALA A 177 -2.83 -7.26 19.17
N GLY A 178 -2.86 -8.29 20.00
CA GLY A 178 -1.94 -9.43 19.92
C GLY A 178 -2.10 -10.23 18.62
N PHE A 179 -3.32 -10.49 18.18
CA PHE A 179 -3.55 -11.15 16.89
C PHE A 179 -3.14 -10.26 15.72
N ALA A 180 -3.45 -8.97 15.76
CA ALA A 180 -3.05 -8.00 14.74
C ALA A 180 -1.51 -7.87 14.66
N PHE A 181 -0.82 -7.80 15.79
CA PHE A 181 0.64 -7.84 15.88
C PHE A 181 1.22 -9.07 15.16
N ILE A 182 0.71 -10.27 15.47
CA ILE A 182 1.20 -11.51 14.85
C ILE A 182 0.94 -11.50 13.34
N ALA A 183 -0.23 -11.05 12.91
CA ALA A 183 -0.58 -10.95 11.50
C ALA A 183 0.35 -9.99 10.76
N ASN A 184 0.63 -8.81 11.32
CA ASN A 184 1.54 -7.84 10.73
C ASN A 184 2.99 -8.33 10.70
N MET A 185 3.44 -9.09 11.71
CA MET A 185 4.73 -9.77 11.67
C MET A 185 4.81 -10.79 10.51
N ILE A 186 3.74 -11.55 10.27
CA ILE A 186 3.65 -12.48 9.14
C ILE A 186 3.69 -11.69 7.81
N CYS A 187 2.92 -10.60 7.70
CA CYS A 187 2.94 -9.71 6.53
C CYS A 187 4.36 -9.18 6.25
N LEU A 188 5.03 -8.65 7.28
CA LEU A 188 6.37 -8.10 7.15
C LEU A 188 7.37 -9.17 6.68
N TYR A 189 7.28 -10.38 7.25
CA TYR A 189 8.11 -11.50 6.83
C TYR A 189 7.88 -11.89 5.36
N LEU A 190 6.62 -11.94 4.91
CA LEU A 190 6.27 -12.23 3.52
C LEU A 190 6.81 -11.15 2.55
N LEU A 191 6.73 -9.88 2.93
CA LEU A 191 7.23 -8.74 2.16
C LEU A 191 8.76 -8.76 2.06
N GLN A 192 9.46 -8.98 3.18
CA GLN A 192 10.93 -9.07 3.21
C GLN A 192 11.48 -10.19 2.32
N LYS A 193 10.71 -11.28 2.14
CA LYS A 193 11.09 -12.38 1.27
C LYS A 193 11.12 -12.00 -0.22
N GLN A 194 10.41 -10.94 -0.63
CA GLN A 194 10.30 -10.57 -2.05
C GLN A 194 11.55 -9.91 -2.66
N LYS A 195 12.60 -9.58 -1.88
CA LYS A 195 13.86 -8.97 -2.37
C LYS A 195 13.68 -7.86 -3.44
N SER A 196 12.58 -7.13 -3.37
CA SER A 196 12.22 -6.12 -4.36
C SER A 196 12.82 -4.77 -4.01
N SER A 197 13.25 -4.01 -5.03
CA SER A 197 13.70 -2.63 -4.86
C SER A 197 12.61 -1.60 -5.16
N GLU A 198 11.42 -2.07 -5.56
CA GLU A 198 10.30 -1.25 -6.00
C GLU A 198 9.74 -0.36 -4.88
N ALA A 199 9.36 0.86 -5.24
CA ALA A 199 8.90 1.87 -4.28
C ALA A 199 7.64 1.42 -3.52
N HIS A 200 6.72 0.73 -4.20
CA HIS A 200 5.48 0.24 -3.60
C HIS A 200 5.73 -0.90 -2.60
N MET A 201 6.74 -1.74 -2.83
CA MET A 201 7.13 -2.80 -1.90
C MET A 201 7.82 -2.22 -0.66
N LYS A 202 8.72 -1.24 -0.85
CA LYS A 202 9.36 -0.51 0.26
C LYS A 202 8.34 0.25 1.12
N ALA A 203 7.40 0.93 0.48
CA ALA A 203 6.30 1.58 1.18
C ALA A 203 5.51 0.57 2.01
N SER A 204 5.26 -0.62 1.46
CA SER A 204 4.52 -1.66 2.18
C SER A 204 5.22 -2.17 3.43
N MET A 205 6.54 -2.40 3.34
CA MET A 205 7.33 -2.78 4.51
C MET A 205 7.34 -1.70 5.59
N ILE A 206 7.35 -0.41 5.21
CA ILE A 206 7.31 0.71 6.15
C ILE A 206 5.96 0.75 6.87
N PHE A 207 4.86 0.67 6.13
CA PHE A 207 3.51 0.67 6.69
C PHE A 207 3.28 -0.51 7.64
N THR A 208 3.56 -1.73 7.20
CA THR A 208 3.44 -2.91 8.08
C THR A 208 4.36 -2.84 9.31
N SER A 209 5.55 -2.23 9.19
CA SER A 209 6.43 -2.02 10.35
C SER A 209 5.86 -1.00 11.34
N ASN A 210 5.19 0.05 10.84
CA ASN A 210 4.48 1.00 11.71
C ASN A 210 3.32 0.31 12.42
N ASP A 211 2.53 -0.51 11.72
CA ASP A 211 1.41 -1.26 12.32
C ASP A 211 1.90 -2.13 13.49
N ILE A 212 3.05 -2.79 13.35
CA ILE A 212 3.67 -3.59 14.42
C ILE A 212 3.97 -2.72 15.65
N VAL A 213 4.50 -1.51 15.45
CA VAL A 213 4.81 -0.56 16.54
C VAL A 213 3.53 -0.05 17.19
N VAL A 214 2.50 0.27 16.41
CA VAL A 214 1.18 0.70 16.90
C VAL A 214 0.55 -0.40 17.74
N ASN A 215 0.51 -1.63 17.23
CA ASN A 215 -0.01 -2.80 17.92
C ASN A 215 0.69 -3.03 19.27
N LEU A 216 2.03 -2.93 19.32
CA LEU A 216 2.78 -2.98 20.57
C LEU A 216 2.39 -1.85 21.53
N GLY A 217 2.19 -0.64 21.00
CA GLY A 217 1.69 0.51 21.76
C GLY A 217 0.31 0.23 22.37
N VAL A 218 -0.61 -0.36 21.61
CA VAL A 218 -1.95 -0.75 22.08
C VAL A 218 -1.85 -1.83 23.15
N ILE A 219 -1.05 -2.87 22.95
CA ILE A 219 -0.82 -3.91 23.97
C ILE A 219 -0.26 -3.32 25.26
N ALA A 220 0.74 -2.44 25.16
CA ALA A 220 1.33 -1.75 26.30
C ALA A 220 0.31 -0.83 27.01
N ALA A 221 -0.52 -0.11 26.25
CA ALA A 221 -1.61 0.68 26.80
C ALA A 221 -2.63 -0.19 27.53
N GLY A 222 -3.02 -1.34 26.99
CA GLY A 222 -3.91 -2.29 27.66
C GLY A 222 -3.34 -2.78 29.00
N PHE A 223 -2.03 -3.09 29.04
CA PHE A 223 -1.36 -3.43 30.30
C PHE A 223 -1.38 -2.27 31.31
N LEU A 224 -1.11 -1.05 30.86
CA LEU A 224 -1.15 0.15 31.70
C LEU A 224 -2.56 0.51 32.16
N VAL A 225 -3.59 0.28 31.34
CA VAL A 225 -4.99 0.47 31.73
C VAL A 225 -5.32 -0.43 32.91
N ASN A 226 -4.92 -1.71 32.85
CA ASN A 226 -5.12 -2.66 33.94
C ASN A 226 -4.37 -2.22 35.21
N LEU A 227 -3.12 -1.78 35.08
CA LEU A 227 -2.28 -1.42 36.23
C LEU A 227 -2.70 -0.09 36.89
N LEU A 228 -3.10 0.90 36.09
CA LEU A 228 -3.45 2.25 36.55
C LEU A 228 -4.96 2.42 36.80
N SER A 229 -5.78 1.43 36.43
CA SER A 229 -7.25 1.53 36.46
C SER A 229 -7.75 2.82 35.78
N SER A 230 -7.13 3.18 34.66
CA SER A 230 -7.38 4.44 33.95
C SER A 230 -7.43 4.20 32.45
N ASN A 231 -8.36 4.86 31.75
CA ASN A 231 -8.46 4.82 30.30
C ASN A 231 -7.44 5.71 29.58
N LYS A 232 -6.71 6.56 30.31
CA LYS A 232 -5.75 7.52 29.75
C LYS A 232 -4.68 6.87 28.85
N PRO A 233 -4.05 5.74 29.21
CA PRO A 233 -3.03 5.12 28.35
C PRO A 233 -3.57 4.75 26.96
N ASP A 234 -4.78 4.18 26.89
CA ASP A 234 -5.47 3.86 25.62
C ASP A 234 -5.77 5.13 24.82
N LEU A 235 -6.30 6.18 25.47
CA LEU A 235 -6.62 7.45 24.81
C LEU A 235 -5.36 8.16 24.27
N ILE A 236 -4.22 8.07 24.96
CA ILE A 236 -2.94 8.63 24.49
C ILE A 236 -2.48 7.93 23.22
N ILE A 237 -2.45 6.59 23.23
CA ILE A 237 -2.06 5.81 22.04
C ILE A 237 -3.05 6.08 20.89
N GLY A 238 -4.35 6.02 21.16
CA GLY A 238 -5.38 6.35 20.16
C GLY A 238 -5.19 7.75 19.58
N SER A 239 -4.90 8.76 20.39
CA SER A 239 -4.62 10.13 19.92
C SER A 239 -3.44 10.18 18.94
N ILE A 240 -2.35 9.49 19.27
CA ILE A 240 -1.14 9.46 18.43
C ILE A 240 -1.48 8.83 17.08
N VAL A 241 -2.17 7.69 17.08
CA VAL A 241 -2.53 6.96 15.86
C VAL A 241 -3.52 7.76 15.01
N PHE A 242 -4.56 8.36 15.60
CA PHE A 242 -5.49 9.23 14.86
C PHE A 242 -4.78 10.40 14.16
N ILE A 243 -3.74 10.98 14.77
CA ILE A 243 -2.94 12.04 14.12
C ILE A 243 -2.19 11.49 12.91
N VAL A 244 -1.67 10.26 12.99
CA VAL A 244 -1.02 9.57 11.87
C VAL A 244 -2.03 9.33 10.75
N VAL A 245 -3.19 8.76 11.06
CA VAL A 245 -4.27 8.49 10.08
C VAL A 245 -4.73 9.78 9.40
N ALA A 246 -4.97 10.85 10.17
CA ALA A 246 -5.38 12.14 9.62
C ALA A 246 -4.32 12.69 8.63
N ARG A 247 -3.03 12.60 8.98
CA ARG A 247 -1.94 12.99 8.07
C ARG A 247 -1.92 12.13 6.80
N GLY A 248 -2.17 10.83 6.91
CA GLY A 248 -2.33 9.92 5.78
C GLY A 248 -3.46 10.35 4.85
N ALA A 249 -4.64 10.60 5.40
CA ALA A 249 -5.81 11.08 4.65
C ALA A 249 -5.54 12.41 3.94
N PHE A 250 -4.90 13.38 4.61
CA PHE A 250 -4.50 14.65 3.98
C PHE A 250 -3.52 14.45 2.83
N ARG A 251 -2.55 13.52 2.96
CA ARG A 251 -1.60 13.19 1.89
C ARG A 251 -2.34 12.62 0.68
N ILE A 252 -3.28 11.70 0.88
CA ILE A 252 -4.11 11.13 -0.20
C ILE A 252 -4.91 12.22 -0.90
N LEU A 253 -5.59 13.10 -0.14
CA LEU A 253 -6.37 14.21 -0.70
C LEU A 253 -5.50 15.19 -1.51
N LYS A 254 -4.27 15.45 -1.06
CA LYS A 254 -3.31 16.33 -1.77
C LYS A 254 -2.85 15.71 -3.08
N ILE A 255 -2.55 14.41 -3.09
CA ILE A 255 -2.16 13.68 -4.31
C ILE A 255 -3.33 13.59 -5.29
N ALA A 256 -4.55 13.47 -4.77
CA ALA A 256 -5.76 13.39 -5.57
C ALA A 256 -6.29 14.76 -6.03
N LYS A 257 -5.64 15.89 -5.72
CA LYS A 257 -6.11 17.24 -6.10
C LYS A 257 -5.75 17.61 -7.53
#